data_AF-A0A7W3V066-F1
#
_entry.id   AF-A0A7W3V066-F1
#
_cell.length_a   1.000
_cell.length_b   1.000
_cell.length_c   1.000
_cell.angle_alpha   90.00
_cell.angle_beta   90.00
_cell.angle_gamma   90.00
#
_symmetry.space_group_name_H-M   'P 1'
#
loop_
_entity.id
_entity.type
_entity.pdbx_description
1 polymer ?
#
loop_
_entity_poly.entity_id
_entity_poly.type
_entity_poly.pdbx_seq_one_letter_code
_entity_poly.pdbx_strand_id
1 'polypeptide(L)'
;MQGFNSSALRRVLAAALVIGVGTTAHADVLTNADVERMVAARVAPQTIVLTIKAAAARFDTSAEAIIALSRNGVPEPVIDAMIASKSDQTGGAATAVMSADEIIMLDGDRRISLLYTIGGTRNAERALGYGGSATYAVLPGVTAQHRTSIRKPTFLMMVPDGASPHGLLTLARFEPRRNGTREVSVGSRVKFSSSTGIHPDRVVPMNYEPLPEQSQAPSGYTIYRASPRNDLVPGEYAFAPATQGQRSGENVLLRLMAASSAGDGRYYDFGVD
;
A
#
# COMPACT_ATOMS: atom_id res chain seq x y z
N MET A 1 45.18 -61.95 45.62
CA MET A 1 46.32 -61.16 46.16
C MET A 1 45.85 -59.73 46.32
N GLN A 2 45.97 -59.21 47.55
CA GLN A 2 46.15 -57.79 47.97
C GLN A 2 45.19 -56.72 47.39
N GLY A 3 44.50 -55.86 48.14
CA GLY A 3 44.57 -55.47 49.55
C GLY A 3 44.23 -53.97 49.67
N PHE A 4 43.67 -53.57 50.83
CA PHE A 4 43.62 -52.19 51.41
C PHE A 4 42.78 -51.12 50.67
N ASN A 5 42.16 -50.11 51.29
CA ASN A 5 41.57 -49.89 52.62
C ASN A 5 40.82 -48.54 52.53
N SER A 6 39.71 -48.46 53.25
CA SER A 6 39.07 -47.30 53.92
C SER A 6 39.52 -45.83 53.68
N SER A 7 38.47 -44.98 53.66
CA SER A 7 38.33 -43.62 54.21
C SER A 7 38.98 -42.43 53.49
N ALA A 8 38.16 -41.53 52.95
CA ALA A 8 37.87 -40.22 53.57
C ALA A 8 37.16 -39.25 52.60
N LEU A 9 35.96 -38.82 52.99
CA LEU A 9 35.53 -37.42 53.04
C LEU A 9 35.73 -36.52 51.79
N ARG A 10 34.63 -36.17 51.11
CA ARG A 10 34.21 -34.79 50.73
C ARG A 10 33.02 -34.85 49.76
N ARG A 11 31.80 -34.61 50.26
CA ARG A 11 31.01 -33.39 50.02
C ARG A 11 30.80 -33.08 48.52
N VAL A 12 29.58 -33.28 48.02
CA VAL A 12 28.57 -32.23 47.74
C VAL A 12 27.51 -32.81 46.78
N LEU A 13 26.26 -32.75 47.23
CA LEU A 13 25.05 -32.91 46.41
C LEU A 13 24.98 -31.79 45.36
N ALA A 14 24.74 -32.12 44.09
CA ALA A 14 24.06 -31.22 43.16
C ALA A 14 23.46 -32.02 42.00
N ALA A 15 22.25 -32.53 42.20
CA ALA A 15 21.36 -32.90 41.11
C ALA A 15 20.70 -31.60 40.61
N ALA A 16 21.22 -31.03 39.51
CA ALA A 16 20.58 -29.93 38.82
C ALA A 16 19.69 -30.49 37.70
N LEU A 17 18.42 -30.73 38.06
CA LEU A 17 17.32 -30.87 37.10
C LEU A 17 17.12 -29.49 36.46
N VAL A 18 17.64 -29.30 35.24
CA VAL A 18 17.37 -28.12 34.43
C VAL A 18 15.94 -28.23 33.90
N ILE A 19 14.99 -27.72 34.69
CA ILE A 19 13.67 -27.35 34.17
C ILE A 19 13.91 -26.07 33.37
N GLY A 20 14.01 -26.23 32.05
CA GLY A 20 13.97 -25.11 31.11
C GLY A 20 12.59 -24.48 31.16
N VAL A 21 12.38 -23.54 32.09
CA VAL A 21 11.27 -22.58 32.02
C VAL A 21 11.58 -21.69 30.83
N GLY A 22 11.01 -22.03 29.67
CA GLY A 22 10.90 -21.10 28.56
C GLY A 22 10.02 -19.95 29.03
N THR A 23 10.63 -18.85 29.46
CA THR A 23 9.92 -17.58 29.60
C THR A 23 9.50 -17.18 28.19
N THR A 24 8.24 -17.44 27.86
CA THR A 24 7.57 -16.74 26.75
C THR A 24 7.60 -15.26 27.11
N ALA A 25 8.51 -14.51 26.48
CA ALA A 25 8.44 -13.06 26.47
C ALA A 25 7.09 -12.69 25.87
N HIS A 26 6.17 -12.23 26.71
CA HIS A 26 4.92 -11.64 26.28
C HIS A 26 5.33 -10.34 25.56
N ALA A 27 5.30 -10.34 24.24
CA ALA A 27 5.49 -9.13 23.46
C ALA A 27 4.26 -8.25 23.71
N ASP A 28 4.33 -7.38 24.72
CA ASP A 28 3.27 -6.41 24.98
C ASP A 28 3.13 -5.52 23.75
N VAL A 29 1.98 -5.64 23.10
CA VAL A 29 1.64 -4.91 21.89
C VAL A 29 1.42 -3.45 22.26
N LEU A 30 2.18 -2.56 21.64
CA LEU A 30 2.14 -1.13 21.93
C LEU A 30 0.80 -0.53 21.46
N THR A 31 0.09 0.14 22.37
CA THR A 31 -1.21 0.80 22.11
C THR A 31 -1.11 2.32 22.24
N ASN A 32 -2.17 3.03 21.82
CA ASN A 32 -2.29 4.49 21.98
C ASN A 32 -2.08 4.92 23.45
N ALA A 33 -2.62 4.16 24.41
CA ALA A 33 -2.49 4.44 25.84
C ALA A 33 -1.05 4.26 26.35
N ASP A 34 -0.26 3.37 25.75
CA ASP A 34 1.16 3.22 26.08
C ASP A 34 1.97 4.43 25.59
N VAL A 35 1.65 4.95 24.40
CA VAL A 35 2.29 6.15 23.86
C VAL A 35 1.96 7.37 24.73
N GLU A 36 0.70 7.53 25.13
CA GLU A 36 0.30 8.58 26.06
C GLU A 36 1.03 8.47 27.41
N ARG A 37 1.21 7.25 27.95
CA ARG A 37 2.00 7.03 29.16
C ARG A 37 3.47 7.39 29.00
N MET A 38 4.09 7.08 27.86
CA MET A 38 5.49 7.46 27.59
C MET A 38 5.64 8.99 27.48
N VAL A 39 4.67 9.67 26.86
CA VAL A 39 4.65 11.13 26.78
C VAL A 39 4.44 11.75 28.17
N ALA A 40 3.51 11.22 28.97
CA ALA A 40 3.30 11.66 30.35
C ALA A 40 4.53 11.43 31.24
N ALA A 41 5.28 10.35 30.99
CA ALA A 41 6.55 10.04 31.63
C ALA A 41 7.73 10.88 31.11
N ARG A 42 7.50 11.82 30.17
CA ARG A 42 8.50 12.70 29.55
C ARG A 42 9.63 11.95 28.85
N VAL A 43 9.33 10.78 28.29
CA VAL A 43 10.28 10.06 27.41
C VAL A 43 10.55 10.92 26.18
N ALA A 44 11.81 10.97 25.74
CA ALA A 44 12.20 11.77 24.59
C ALA A 44 11.40 11.33 23.33
N PRO A 45 10.86 12.27 22.53
CA PRO A 45 10.03 11.94 21.37
C PRO A 45 10.73 10.99 20.38
N GLN A 46 12.04 11.16 20.17
CA GLN A 46 12.84 10.29 19.30
C GLN A 46 12.94 8.85 19.83
N THR A 47 13.01 8.68 21.15
CA THR A 47 13.01 7.35 21.77
C THR A 47 11.66 6.67 21.59
N ILE A 48 10.56 7.43 21.73
CA ILE A 48 9.20 6.92 21.48
C ILE A 48 9.06 6.47 20.02
N VAL A 49 9.52 7.27 19.06
CA VAL A 49 9.53 6.92 17.63
C VAL A 49 10.33 5.64 17.37
N LEU A 50 11.51 5.48 17.97
CA LEU A 50 12.32 4.27 17.81
C LEU A 50 11.62 3.04 18.40
N THR A 51 10.98 3.17 19.56
CA THR A 51 10.19 2.10 20.17
C THR A 51 9.02 1.70 19.28
N ILE A 52 8.30 2.67 18.71
CA ILE A 52 7.20 2.43 17.77
C ILE A 52 7.67 1.65 16.55
N LYS A 53 8.85 1.99 16.00
CA LYS A 53 9.42 1.31 14.84
C LYS A 53 9.89 -0.11 15.14
N ALA A 54 10.30 -0.39 16.38
CA ALA A 54 10.89 -1.68 16.76
C ALA A 54 9.90 -2.67 17.40
N ALA A 55 8.77 -2.18 17.94
CA ALA A 55 7.82 -3.00 18.68
C ALA A 55 6.63 -3.47 17.81
N ALA A 56 6.05 -4.61 18.19
CA ALA A 56 4.70 -4.97 17.76
C ALA A 56 3.72 -3.93 18.30
N ALA A 57 2.93 -3.33 17.43
CA ALA A 57 2.03 -2.24 17.81
C ALA A 57 0.65 -2.41 17.17
N ARG A 58 -0.38 -1.91 17.86
CA ARG A 58 -1.77 -1.96 17.41
C ARG A 58 -2.42 -0.63 17.70
N PHE A 59 -2.07 0.36 16.89
CA PHE A 59 -2.57 1.71 17.03
C PHE A 59 -3.93 1.92 16.38
N ASP A 60 -4.77 2.69 17.07
CA ASP A 60 -5.94 3.32 16.48
C ASP A 60 -5.51 4.64 15.82
N THR A 61 -5.64 4.67 14.49
CA THR A 61 -5.27 5.82 13.64
C THR A 61 -6.52 6.47 13.03
N SER A 62 -7.71 6.25 13.61
CA SER A 62 -8.92 6.99 13.25
C SER A 62 -8.75 8.49 13.49
N ALA A 63 -9.57 9.30 12.83
CA ALA A 63 -9.52 10.76 12.98
C ALA A 63 -9.74 11.17 14.45
N GLU A 64 -10.68 10.50 15.12
CA GLU A 64 -11.00 10.70 16.54
C GLU A 64 -9.81 10.36 17.44
N ALA A 65 -9.12 9.24 17.19
CA ALA A 65 -7.95 8.83 17.95
C ALA A 65 -6.74 9.77 17.76
N ILE A 66 -6.50 10.24 16.53
CA ILE A 66 -5.42 11.20 16.25
C ILE A 66 -5.70 12.56 16.93
N ILE A 67 -6.95 13.03 16.90
CA ILE A 67 -7.37 14.24 17.60
C ILE A 67 -7.16 14.10 19.12
N ALA A 68 -7.50 12.93 19.69
CA ALA A 68 -7.30 12.64 21.10
C ALA A 68 -5.80 12.66 21.48
N LEU A 69 -4.95 12.01 20.69
CA LEU A 69 -3.48 11.98 20.90
C LEU A 69 -2.88 13.39 20.84
N SER A 70 -3.29 14.20 19.86
CA SER A 70 -2.84 15.59 19.73
C SER A 70 -3.26 16.44 20.94
N ARG A 71 -4.51 16.28 21.41
CA ARG A 71 -5.01 16.94 22.63
C ARG A 71 -4.26 16.51 23.89
N ASN A 72 -3.83 15.25 23.94
CA ASN A 72 -3.06 14.68 25.05
C ASN A 72 -1.56 15.05 24.99
N GLY A 73 -1.16 15.93 24.07
CA GLY A 73 0.20 16.46 23.99
C GLY A 73 1.20 15.51 23.35
N VAL A 74 0.74 14.49 22.62
CA VAL A 74 1.63 13.60 21.87
C VAL A 74 2.26 14.39 20.72
N PRO A 75 3.60 14.43 20.61
CA PRO A 75 4.28 15.17 19.55
C PRO A 75 3.94 14.65 18.15
N GLU A 76 3.80 15.54 17.18
CA GLU A 76 3.48 15.20 15.78
C GLU A 76 4.40 14.12 15.17
N PRO A 77 5.74 14.12 15.38
CA PRO A 77 6.61 13.07 14.86
C PRO A 77 6.33 11.68 15.43
N VAL A 78 5.73 11.60 16.62
CA VAL A 78 5.31 10.35 17.25
C VAL A 78 4.02 9.83 16.60
N ILE A 79 3.07 10.73 16.31
CA ILE A 79 1.82 10.39 15.62
C ILE A 79 2.13 9.88 14.20
N ASP A 80 3.02 10.54 13.48
CA ASP A 80 3.49 10.09 12.15
C ASP A 80 4.11 8.69 12.21
N ALA A 81 4.93 8.43 13.23
CA ALA A 81 5.53 7.11 13.44
C ALA A 81 4.48 6.04 13.77
N MET A 82 3.44 6.37 14.54
CA MET A 82 2.33 5.45 14.81
C MET A 82 1.57 5.07 13.54
N ILE A 83 1.30 6.06 12.67
CA ILE A 83 0.63 5.85 11.38
C ILE A 83 1.49 4.97 10.46
N ALA A 84 2.78 5.27 10.34
CA ALA A 84 3.72 4.49 9.53
C ALA A 84 3.93 3.04 10.06
N SER A 85 3.90 2.83 11.37
CA SER A 85 4.04 1.47 11.93
C SER A 85 2.87 0.55 11.60
N LYS A 86 1.66 1.10 11.41
CA LYS A 86 0.48 0.32 11.03
C LYS A 86 0.62 -0.27 9.62
N SER A 87 1.25 0.46 8.69
CA SER A 87 1.57 -0.06 7.36
C SER A 87 2.59 -1.20 7.41
N ASP A 88 3.54 -1.17 8.36
CA ASP A 88 4.59 -2.20 8.49
C ASP A 88 4.11 -3.47 9.22
N GLN A 89 3.11 -3.38 10.11
CA GLN A 89 2.60 -4.50 10.90
C GLN A 89 1.54 -5.37 10.18
N THR A 90 1.29 -5.14 8.89
CA THR A 90 0.26 -5.87 8.11
C THR A 90 0.76 -7.24 7.60
N GLY A 91 1.73 -7.85 8.30
CA GLY A 91 2.24 -9.20 8.04
C GLY A 91 1.56 -10.32 8.84
N GLY A 92 0.45 -10.05 9.55
CA GLY A 92 -0.22 -11.04 10.40
C GLY A 92 -1.74 -10.95 10.32
N ALA A 93 -2.39 -12.09 10.05
CA ALA A 93 -3.82 -12.22 9.82
C ALA A 93 -4.68 -11.73 11.01
N ALA A 94 -5.38 -10.62 10.80
CA ALA A 94 -6.64 -10.29 11.44
C ALA A 94 -7.52 -9.60 10.40
N THR A 95 -8.83 -9.87 10.45
CA THR A 95 -9.87 -9.39 9.55
C THR A 95 -10.03 -7.87 9.65
N ALA A 96 -9.04 -7.11 9.19
CA ALA A 96 -9.11 -5.68 9.07
C ALA A 96 -10.07 -5.36 7.92
N VAL A 97 -11.03 -4.47 8.18
CA VAL A 97 -11.81 -3.83 7.13
C VAL A 97 -10.80 -3.18 6.18
N MET A 98 -10.82 -3.56 4.91
CA MET A 98 -9.90 -3.01 3.92
C MET A 98 -10.24 -1.50 3.73
N SER A 99 -9.30 -0.68 3.27
CA SER A 99 -9.58 0.74 3.03
C SER A 99 -10.21 0.97 1.65
N ALA A 100 -11.14 1.94 1.55
CA ALA A 100 -11.84 2.27 0.30
C ALA A 100 -10.93 2.76 -0.83
N ASP A 101 -9.73 3.25 -0.48
CA ASP A 101 -8.71 3.73 -1.42
C ASP A 101 -7.54 2.74 -1.59
N GLU A 102 -7.69 1.51 -1.09
CA GLU A 102 -6.64 0.51 -1.14
C GLU A 102 -6.82 -0.46 -2.33
N ILE A 103 -5.71 -0.72 -3.03
CA ILE A 103 -5.61 -1.84 -3.97
C ILE A 103 -4.63 -2.85 -3.40
N ILE A 104 -5.10 -4.07 -3.16
CA ILE A 104 -4.26 -5.17 -2.70
C ILE A 104 -3.90 -6.05 -3.88
N MET A 105 -2.62 -6.18 -4.18
CA MET A 105 -2.12 -7.18 -5.12
C MET A 105 -1.91 -8.52 -4.41
N LEU A 106 -2.37 -9.61 -5.03
CA LEU A 106 -2.13 -10.98 -4.61
C LEU A 106 -0.94 -11.52 -5.40
N ASP A 107 0.19 -11.72 -4.72
CA ASP A 107 1.42 -12.29 -5.27
C ASP A 107 1.63 -13.69 -4.68
N GLY A 108 0.98 -14.68 -5.28
CA GLY A 108 0.85 -16.02 -4.72
C GLY A 108 0.03 -15.97 -3.43
N ASP A 109 0.61 -16.44 -2.32
CA ASP A 109 -0.01 -16.38 -0.99
C ASP A 109 0.18 -15.01 -0.31
N ARG A 110 0.99 -14.11 -0.88
CA ARG A 110 1.29 -12.80 -0.28
C ARG A 110 0.25 -11.77 -0.69
N ARG A 111 -0.25 -11.00 0.27
CA ARG A 111 -1.07 -9.80 0.04
C ARG A 111 -0.15 -8.58 0.14
N ILE A 112 -0.09 -7.78 -0.93
CA ILE A 112 0.73 -6.58 -1.02
C ILE A 112 -0.20 -5.40 -1.21
N SER A 113 -0.25 -4.49 -0.24
CA SER A 113 -0.97 -3.23 -0.38
C SER A 113 -0.18 -2.32 -1.32
N LEU A 114 -0.77 -1.97 -2.47
CA LEU A 114 -0.14 -1.03 -3.40
C LEU A 114 -0.35 0.38 -2.87
N LEU A 115 0.74 1.07 -2.55
CA LEU A 115 0.70 2.49 -2.18
C LEU A 115 0.45 3.34 -3.42
N TYR A 116 -0.34 4.40 -3.26
CA TYR A 116 -0.51 5.34 -4.36
C TYR A 116 0.71 6.24 -4.51
N THR A 117 1.02 6.58 -5.76
CA THR A 117 1.94 7.64 -6.14
C THR A 117 1.16 8.75 -6.84
N ILE A 118 1.45 10.00 -6.51
CA ILE A 118 0.90 11.14 -7.25
C ILE A 118 1.63 11.26 -8.58
N GLY A 119 0.88 11.15 -9.67
CA GLY A 119 1.43 11.36 -11.01
C GLY A 119 1.53 12.84 -11.36
N GLY A 120 2.47 13.16 -12.25
CA GLY A 120 2.55 14.47 -12.91
C GLY A 120 2.09 14.41 -14.36
N THR A 121 2.02 15.57 -15.00
CA THR A 121 1.77 15.69 -16.44
C THR A 121 3.00 16.17 -17.20
N ARG A 122 3.18 15.68 -18.42
CA ARG A 122 4.13 16.24 -19.38
C ARG A 122 3.46 16.47 -20.72
N ASN A 123 3.58 17.68 -21.25
CA ASN A 123 3.15 18.02 -22.60
C ASN A 123 4.34 17.97 -23.56
N ALA A 124 4.12 17.47 -24.77
CA ALA A 124 5.13 17.40 -25.81
C ALA A 124 4.56 17.85 -27.15
N GLU A 125 5.20 18.82 -27.77
CA GLU A 125 4.94 19.20 -29.15
C GLU A 125 5.64 18.22 -30.11
N ARG A 126 4.92 17.78 -31.15
CA ARG A 126 5.43 16.85 -32.16
C ARG A 126 5.73 17.60 -33.46
N ALA A 127 6.85 17.27 -34.10
CA ALA A 127 7.26 17.85 -35.38
C ALA A 127 7.17 19.39 -35.41
N LEU A 128 7.81 20.06 -34.46
CA LEU A 128 7.79 21.54 -34.31
C LEU A 128 6.36 22.13 -34.22
N GLY A 129 5.39 21.36 -33.71
CA GLY A 129 3.99 21.75 -33.57
C GLY A 129 3.08 21.31 -34.73
N TYR A 130 3.64 20.95 -35.89
CA TYR A 130 2.85 20.51 -37.04
C TYR A 130 2.27 19.09 -36.87
N GLY A 131 2.90 18.27 -36.03
CA GLY A 131 2.43 16.94 -35.65
C GLY A 131 1.41 16.96 -34.51
N GLY A 132 1.05 18.15 -34.02
CA GLY A 132 0.21 18.33 -32.85
C GLY A 132 0.94 18.12 -31.53
N SER A 133 0.18 18.02 -30.44
CA SER A 133 0.71 17.83 -29.09
C SER A 133 0.23 16.52 -28.47
N ALA A 134 1.01 16.00 -27.52
CA ALA A 134 0.66 14.84 -26.71
C ALA A 134 0.86 15.15 -25.23
N THR A 135 -0.08 14.67 -24.42
CA THR A 135 -0.04 14.76 -22.96
C THR A 135 0.23 13.38 -22.41
N TYR A 136 1.19 13.30 -21.49
CA TYR A 136 1.59 12.08 -20.81
C TYR A 136 1.31 12.21 -19.31
N ALA A 137 0.80 11.14 -18.71
CA ALA A 137 0.92 10.95 -17.27
C ALA A 137 2.33 10.45 -16.96
N VAL A 138 2.91 10.95 -15.88
CA VAL A 138 4.31 10.76 -15.51
C VAL A 138 4.39 10.22 -14.09
N LEU A 139 5.00 9.06 -13.92
CA LEU A 139 5.36 8.50 -12.63
C LEU A 139 6.87 8.62 -12.42
N PRO A 140 7.32 8.92 -11.19
CA PRO A 140 8.73 8.95 -10.86
C PRO A 140 9.34 7.54 -10.90
N GLY A 141 10.64 7.48 -11.18
CA GLY A 141 11.40 6.24 -11.28
C GLY A 141 11.17 5.49 -12.60
N VAL A 142 12.17 4.72 -13.02
CA VAL A 142 12.10 3.83 -14.20
C VAL A 142 11.55 2.44 -13.87
N THR A 143 11.43 2.12 -12.59
CA THR A 143 10.96 0.85 -12.05
C THR A 143 9.99 1.09 -10.89
N ALA A 144 8.92 0.33 -10.84
CA ALA A 144 8.00 0.30 -9.70
C ALA A 144 8.70 -0.23 -8.44
N GLN A 145 8.21 0.21 -7.27
CA GLN A 145 8.71 -0.26 -5.97
C GLN A 145 8.35 -1.73 -5.74
N HIS A 146 7.15 -2.15 -6.16
CA HIS A 146 6.69 -3.53 -6.10
C HIS A 146 6.79 -4.19 -7.45
N ARG A 147 7.38 -5.39 -7.48
CA ARG A 147 7.53 -6.21 -8.69
C ARG A 147 7.09 -7.63 -8.40
N THR A 148 6.48 -8.28 -9.39
CA THR A 148 6.04 -9.67 -9.33
C THR A 148 6.49 -10.42 -10.58
N SER A 149 6.79 -11.71 -10.43
CA SER A 149 7.02 -12.62 -11.56
C SER A 149 5.73 -13.25 -12.08
N ILE A 150 4.58 -12.99 -11.44
CA ILE A 150 3.27 -13.51 -11.85
C ILE A 150 2.75 -12.66 -13.01
N ARG A 151 2.59 -13.30 -14.17
CA ARG A 151 2.10 -12.63 -15.39
C ARG A 151 0.59 -12.37 -15.40
N LYS A 152 -0.17 -12.98 -14.49
CA LYS A 152 -1.59 -12.70 -14.27
C LYS A 152 -1.84 -12.35 -12.81
N PRO A 153 -1.34 -11.20 -12.34
CA PRO A 153 -1.55 -10.77 -10.97
C PRO A 153 -3.04 -10.56 -10.71
N THR A 154 -3.47 -10.88 -9.50
CA THR A 154 -4.85 -10.63 -9.07
C THR A 154 -4.86 -9.47 -8.10
N PHE A 155 -5.89 -8.63 -8.17
CA PHE A 155 -6.04 -7.47 -7.32
C PHE A 155 -7.37 -7.54 -6.58
N LEU A 156 -7.38 -7.09 -5.34
CA LEU A 156 -8.59 -6.82 -4.58
C LEU A 156 -8.74 -5.31 -4.48
N MET A 157 -9.91 -4.81 -4.84
CA MET A 157 -10.20 -3.38 -4.84
C MET A 157 -11.61 -3.11 -4.35
N MET A 158 -11.80 -1.99 -3.67
CA MET A 158 -13.11 -1.54 -3.27
C MET A 158 -13.77 -0.71 -4.35
N VAL A 159 -15.05 -0.97 -4.54
CA VAL A 159 -15.87 -0.23 -5.50
C VAL A 159 -17.12 0.22 -4.75
N PRO A 160 -17.44 1.52 -4.72
CA PRO A 160 -18.69 2.01 -4.14
C PRO A 160 -19.89 1.31 -4.77
N ASP A 161 -20.92 1.05 -3.97
CA ASP A 161 -22.15 0.45 -4.47
C ASP A 161 -22.78 1.35 -5.55
N GLY A 162 -23.18 0.75 -6.66
CA GLY A 162 -23.69 1.47 -7.83
C GLY A 162 -22.62 2.00 -8.79
N ALA A 163 -21.33 1.90 -8.45
CA ALA A 163 -20.24 2.22 -9.37
C ALA A 163 -19.77 0.97 -10.15
N SER A 164 -19.34 1.19 -11.40
CA SER A 164 -18.68 0.15 -12.19
C SER A 164 -17.17 0.16 -11.93
N PRO A 165 -16.54 -0.99 -11.62
CA PRO A 165 -15.08 -1.07 -11.46
C PRO A 165 -14.32 -0.56 -12.70
N HIS A 166 -14.83 -0.87 -13.89
CA HIS A 166 -14.28 -0.42 -15.17
C HIS A 166 -14.28 1.10 -15.33
N GLY A 167 -15.20 1.81 -14.65
CA GLY A 167 -15.35 3.26 -14.73
C GLY A 167 -14.50 4.04 -13.72
N LEU A 168 -13.88 3.37 -12.75
CA LEU A 168 -13.12 4.03 -11.67
C LEU A 168 -11.62 4.03 -11.94
N LEU A 169 -11.08 2.86 -12.33
CA LEU A 169 -9.66 2.65 -12.52
C LEU A 169 -9.40 1.91 -13.83
N THR A 170 -8.39 2.35 -14.55
CA THR A 170 -7.90 1.70 -15.78
C THR A 170 -6.49 1.20 -15.54
N LEU A 171 -6.26 -0.11 -15.69
CA LEU A 171 -4.90 -0.64 -15.70
C LEU A 171 -4.24 -0.28 -17.03
N ALA A 172 -3.06 0.33 -16.96
CA ALA A 172 -2.31 0.70 -18.16
C ALA A 172 -0.83 0.35 -18.05
N ARG A 173 -0.22 0.07 -19.20
CA ARG A 173 1.22 -0.13 -19.33
C ARG A 173 1.93 1.22 -19.50
N PHE A 174 2.89 1.49 -18.63
CA PHE A 174 3.74 2.68 -18.68
C PHE A 174 5.08 2.33 -19.34
N GLU A 175 5.68 3.32 -20.00
CA GLU A 175 6.97 3.20 -20.63
C GLU A 175 8.05 3.87 -19.79
N PRO A 176 9.11 3.15 -19.37
CA PRO A 176 10.30 3.79 -18.82
C PRO A 176 10.91 4.76 -19.83
N ARG A 177 11.39 5.90 -19.33
CA ARG A 177 11.99 6.98 -20.10
C ARG A 177 13.39 7.29 -19.60
N ARG A 178 14.22 7.84 -20.50
CA ARG A 178 15.63 8.18 -20.22
C ARG A 178 15.79 9.30 -19.18
N ASN A 179 14.75 10.10 -18.96
CA ASN A 179 14.70 11.15 -17.93
C ASN A 179 14.38 10.61 -16.53
N GLY A 180 14.42 9.29 -16.32
CA GLY A 180 14.22 8.70 -15.00
C GLY A 180 12.75 8.51 -14.61
N THR A 181 11.81 8.62 -15.56
CA THR A 181 10.37 8.50 -15.30
C THR A 181 9.77 7.29 -16.02
N ARG A 182 8.51 6.99 -15.69
CA ARG A 182 7.63 6.10 -16.44
C ARG A 182 6.46 6.92 -16.95
N GLU A 183 6.11 6.74 -18.23
CA GLU A 183 5.10 7.59 -18.87
C GLU A 183 4.09 6.80 -19.68
N VAL A 184 2.84 7.25 -19.69
CA VAL A 184 1.80 6.76 -20.59
C VAL A 184 1.08 7.92 -21.26
N SER A 185 0.76 7.79 -22.56
CA SER A 185 0.00 8.82 -23.28
C SER A 185 -1.44 8.85 -22.78
N VAL A 186 -1.89 10.02 -22.33
CA VAL A 186 -3.24 10.25 -21.77
C VAL A 186 -4.05 11.31 -22.54
N GLY A 187 -3.49 11.84 -23.61
CA GLY A 187 -4.19 12.71 -24.53
C GLY A 187 -3.34 13.08 -25.73
N SER A 188 -4.00 13.46 -26.82
CA SER A 188 -3.34 13.99 -28.01
C SER A 188 -4.19 15.06 -28.66
N ARG A 189 -3.58 16.10 -29.21
CA ARG A 189 -4.26 17.07 -30.08
C ARG A 189 -3.54 17.09 -31.41
N VAL A 190 -4.25 16.82 -32.51
CA VAL A 190 -3.71 16.90 -33.86
C VAL A 190 -4.67 17.73 -34.70
N LYS A 191 -4.21 18.90 -35.15
CA LYS A 191 -5.04 19.89 -35.88
C LYS A 191 -6.32 20.20 -35.09
N PHE A 192 -7.48 19.77 -35.61
CA PHE A 192 -8.80 20.00 -35.03
C PHE A 192 -9.36 18.79 -34.25
N SER A 193 -8.60 17.70 -34.14
CA SER A 193 -8.97 16.51 -33.37
C SER A 193 -8.22 16.48 -32.05
N SER A 194 -8.94 16.18 -30.98
CA SER A 194 -8.33 15.91 -29.68
C SER A 194 -8.87 14.60 -29.11
N SER A 195 -7.99 13.84 -28.49
CA SER A 195 -8.32 12.68 -27.69
C SER A 195 -7.90 12.92 -26.23
N THR A 196 -8.66 12.36 -25.31
CA THR A 196 -8.35 12.33 -23.88
C THR A 196 -8.52 10.90 -23.39
N GLY A 197 -7.77 10.56 -22.34
CA GLY A 197 -7.72 9.20 -21.82
C GLY A 197 -6.49 8.45 -22.30
N ILE A 198 -6.25 7.32 -21.62
CA ILE A 198 -5.12 6.45 -21.89
C ILE A 198 -5.24 5.88 -23.31
N HIS A 199 -4.15 5.98 -24.08
CA HIS A 199 -4.13 5.43 -25.44
C HIS A 199 -4.53 3.94 -25.43
N PRO A 200 -5.47 3.48 -26.29
CA PRO A 200 -6.02 2.12 -26.23
C PRO A 200 -4.97 1.00 -26.19
N ASP A 201 -3.90 1.12 -26.98
CA ASP A 201 -2.79 0.14 -26.99
C ASP A 201 -2.03 -0.01 -25.66
N ARG A 202 -2.26 0.92 -24.73
CA ARG A 202 -1.66 0.89 -23.38
C ARG A 202 -2.64 0.35 -22.35
N VAL A 203 -3.92 0.27 -22.66
CA VAL A 203 -4.94 -0.23 -21.74
C VAL A 203 -4.84 -1.75 -21.67
N VAL A 204 -4.74 -2.26 -20.44
CA VAL A 204 -4.80 -3.69 -20.18
C VAL A 204 -6.25 -4.07 -19.92
N PRO A 205 -6.83 -4.99 -20.71
CA PRO A 205 -8.18 -5.46 -20.46
C PRO A 205 -8.23 -6.32 -19.19
N MET A 206 -9.20 -6.02 -18.32
CA MET A 206 -9.39 -6.66 -17.02
C MET A 206 -10.72 -7.41 -16.94
N ASN A 207 -10.76 -8.45 -16.12
CA ASN A 207 -11.96 -9.09 -15.59
C ASN A 207 -12.18 -8.59 -14.16
N TYR A 208 -13.44 -8.38 -13.80
CA TYR A 208 -13.85 -7.96 -12.46
C TYR A 208 -14.99 -8.85 -11.98
N GLU A 209 -14.81 -9.46 -10.82
CA GLU A 209 -15.82 -10.32 -10.20
C GLU A 209 -15.99 -9.93 -8.73
N PRO A 210 -17.22 -9.76 -8.23
CA PRO A 210 -17.43 -9.50 -6.81
C PRO A 210 -16.95 -10.70 -5.99
N LEU A 211 -16.24 -10.45 -4.90
CA LEU A 211 -15.84 -11.52 -3.99
C LEU A 211 -17.07 -12.11 -3.28
N PRO A 212 -17.14 -13.44 -3.08
CA PRO A 212 -18.21 -14.04 -2.27
C PRO A 212 -18.15 -13.59 -0.81
N GLU A 213 -16.93 -13.39 -0.29
CA GLU A 213 -16.70 -12.90 1.06
C GLU A 213 -16.55 -11.37 1.05
N GLN A 214 -17.50 -10.69 1.68
CA GLN A 214 -17.56 -9.22 1.81
C GLN A 214 -17.38 -8.74 3.26
N SER A 215 -16.93 -9.63 4.16
CA SER A 215 -16.75 -9.35 5.59
C SER A 215 -15.78 -8.19 5.88
N GLN A 216 -14.86 -7.92 4.94
CA GLN A 216 -13.86 -6.84 5.02
C GLN A 216 -14.29 -5.56 4.29
N ALA A 217 -15.49 -5.52 3.71
CA ALA A 217 -16.01 -4.37 2.98
C ALA A 217 -16.62 -3.34 3.96
N PRO A 218 -16.23 -2.05 3.89
CA PRO A 218 -16.97 -0.97 4.53
C PRO A 218 -18.41 -0.89 3.99
N SER A 219 -19.31 -0.35 4.81
CA SER A 219 -20.69 -0.09 4.37
C SER A 219 -20.72 0.80 3.12
N GLY A 220 -21.49 0.40 2.10
CA GLY A 220 -21.60 1.11 0.83
C GLY A 220 -20.52 0.77 -0.20
N TYR A 221 -19.74 -0.29 0.03
CA TYR A 221 -18.71 -0.77 -0.89
C TYR A 221 -18.82 -2.27 -1.10
N THR A 222 -18.42 -2.70 -2.31
CA THR A 222 -18.25 -4.10 -2.67
C THR A 222 -16.78 -4.35 -3.03
N ILE A 223 -16.19 -5.42 -2.48
CA ILE A 223 -14.84 -5.86 -2.85
C ILE A 223 -14.92 -6.65 -4.16
N TYR A 224 -14.16 -6.20 -5.15
CA TYR A 224 -13.98 -6.87 -6.42
C TYR A 224 -12.61 -7.53 -6.49
N ARG A 225 -12.59 -8.74 -7.05
CA ARG A 225 -11.40 -9.39 -7.58
C ARG A 225 -11.21 -8.93 -9.02
N ALA A 226 -10.09 -8.28 -9.30
CA ALA A 226 -9.70 -7.85 -10.63
C ALA A 226 -8.52 -8.68 -11.14
N SER A 227 -8.52 -9.10 -12.41
CA SER A 227 -7.40 -9.82 -13.03
C SER A 227 -7.25 -9.47 -14.51
N PRO A 228 -6.03 -9.42 -15.07
CA PRO A 228 -5.81 -9.25 -16.50
C PRO A 228 -6.45 -10.38 -17.31
N ARG A 229 -7.14 -10.04 -18.41
CA ARG A 229 -7.72 -11.04 -19.33
C ARG A 229 -6.65 -11.89 -19.99
N ASN A 230 -5.52 -11.27 -20.29
CA ASN A 230 -4.37 -11.88 -20.96
C ASN A 230 -3.14 -11.79 -20.05
N ASP A 231 -2.16 -12.66 -20.27
CA ASP A 231 -0.88 -12.58 -19.57
C ASP A 231 -0.22 -11.22 -19.84
N LEU A 232 0.23 -10.58 -18.77
CA LEU A 232 1.04 -9.39 -18.84
C LEU A 232 2.42 -9.76 -19.39
N VAL A 233 2.91 -8.91 -20.28
CA VAL A 233 4.30 -8.95 -20.73
C VAL A 233 5.18 -8.28 -19.67
N PRO A 234 6.48 -8.60 -19.60
CA PRO A 234 7.39 -7.87 -18.72
C PRO A 234 7.34 -6.35 -18.97
N GLY A 235 7.27 -5.57 -17.89
CA GLY A 235 7.13 -4.12 -17.98
C GLY A 235 6.55 -3.46 -16.74
N GLU A 236 6.22 -2.17 -16.90
CA GLU A 236 5.70 -1.30 -15.85
C GLU A 236 4.21 -1.05 -16.04
N TYR A 237 3.45 -1.14 -14.96
CA TYR A 237 2.01 -1.04 -14.97
C TYR A 237 1.53 -0.14 -13.85
N ALA A 238 0.42 0.57 -14.07
CA ALA A 238 -0.27 1.24 -12.99
C ALA A 238 -1.79 1.29 -13.22
N PHE A 239 -2.54 1.20 -12.14
CA PHE A 239 -3.93 1.63 -12.15
C PHE A 239 -3.96 3.15 -12.14
N ALA A 240 -4.50 3.70 -13.21
CA ALA A 240 -4.73 5.13 -13.36
C ALA A 240 -6.21 5.45 -13.09
N PRO A 241 -6.52 6.61 -12.50
CA PRO A 241 -7.90 7.03 -12.34
C PRO A 241 -8.54 7.22 -13.72
N ALA A 242 -9.81 6.87 -13.82
CA ALA A 242 -10.56 7.12 -15.04
C ALA A 242 -10.48 8.60 -15.40
N THR A 243 -10.09 8.88 -16.65
CA THR A 243 -10.03 10.24 -17.18
C THR A 243 -11.45 10.76 -17.34
N GLN A 244 -11.93 11.55 -16.37
CA GLN A 244 -13.24 12.18 -16.51
C GLN A 244 -13.17 13.25 -17.60
N GLY A 245 -13.71 12.93 -18.77
CA GLY A 245 -14.25 13.95 -19.66
C GLY A 245 -15.41 14.64 -18.94
N GLN A 246 -15.11 15.77 -18.27
CA GLN A 246 -16.01 16.84 -17.86
C GLN A 246 -17.50 16.42 -17.71
N ARG A 247 -17.82 15.60 -16.70
CA ARG A 247 -19.21 15.25 -16.37
C ARG A 247 -19.79 16.26 -15.38
N SER A 248 -20.65 17.13 -15.88
CA SER A 248 -21.51 17.99 -15.08
C SER A 248 -22.56 17.15 -14.35
N GLY A 249 -22.27 16.69 -13.12
CA GLY A 249 -23.29 16.05 -12.28
C GLY A 249 -22.84 15.13 -11.13
N GLU A 250 -21.55 14.81 -10.97
CA GLU A 250 -21.14 13.81 -9.96
C GLU A 250 -20.76 14.39 -8.57
N ASN A 251 -20.99 13.56 -7.55
CA ASN A 251 -20.75 13.82 -6.13
C ASN A 251 -19.31 14.30 -5.85
N VAL A 252 -19.19 15.27 -4.93
CA VAL A 252 -17.93 15.93 -4.53
C VAL A 252 -16.85 14.92 -4.12
N LEU A 253 -17.21 13.80 -3.51
CA LEU A 253 -16.27 12.73 -3.13
C LEU A 253 -15.57 12.09 -4.34
N LEU A 254 -16.29 11.87 -5.44
CA LEU A 254 -15.71 11.32 -6.66
C LEU A 254 -14.90 12.38 -7.42
N ARG A 255 -15.26 13.68 -7.31
CA ARG A 255 -14.45 14.80 -7.83
C ARG A 255 -13.14 14.98 -7.06
N LEU A 256 -13.11 14.68 -5.77
CA LEU A 256 -11.87 14.65 -4.96
C LEU A 256 -10.96 13.47 -5.35
N MET A 257 -11.54 12.40 -5.90
CA MET A 257 -10.81 11.21 -6.36
C MET A 257 -10.40 11.32 -7.84
N ALA A 258 -11.14 12.08 -8.64
CA ALA A 258 -10.89 12.32 -10.06
C ALA A 258 -10.06 13.60 -10.25
N ALA A 259 -8.77 13.41 -10.53
CA ALA A 259 -7.88 14.48 -10.96
C ALA A 259 -8.45 15.25 -12.17
N SER A 260 -8.32 16.58 -12.13
CA SER A 260 -8.79 17.52 -13.16
C SER A 260 -8.10 17.35 -14.52
N SER A 261 -7.07 16.50 -14.59
CA SER A 261 -6.48 15.98 -15.81
C SER A 261 -6.02 14.54 -15.56
N ALA A 262 -6.03 13.71 -16.61
CA ALA A 262 -5.64 12.29 -16.58
C ALA A 262 -4.21 12.00 -16.07
N GLY A 263 -3.43 13.04 -15.74
CA GLY A 263 -2.06 12.95 -15.25
C GLY A 263 -1.83 13.48 -13.83
N ASP A 264 -2.84 14.03 -13.15
CA ASP A 264 -2.69 14.64 -11.80
C ASP A 264 -3.33 13.76 -10.69
N GLY A 265 -3.37 12.45 -10.95
CA GLY A 265 -4.11 11.47 -10.16
C GLY A 265 -3.26 10.61 -9.23
N ARG A 266 -3.94 9.84 -8.39
CA ARG A 266 -3.34 8.74 -7.61
C ARG A 266 -3.19 7.52 -8.49
N TYR A 267 -1.96 7.02 -8.61
CA TYR A 267 -1.64 5.82 -9.38
C TYR A 267 -1.16 4.73 -8.46
N TYR A 268 -1.58 3.50 -8.72
CA TYR A 268 -1.13 2.32 -7.99
C TYR A 268 -0.27 1.50 -8.92
N ASP A 269 1.05 1.59 -8.78
CA ASP A 269 2.02 1.03 -9.73
C ASP A 269 2.67 -0.26 -9.27
N PHE A 270 3.01 -1.11 -10.24
CA PHE A 270 3.75 -2.35 -10.03
C PHE A 270 4.52 -2.73 -11.31
N GLY A 271 5.53 -3.57 -11.15
CA GLY A 271 6.31 -4.13 -12.24
C GLY A 271 6.03 -5.62 -12.44
N VAL A 272 6.15 -6.09 -13.68
CA VAL A 272 6.17 -7.51 -14.04
C VAL A 272 7.53 -7.84 -14.63
N ASP A 273 8.14 -8.92 -14.13
CA ASP A 273 9.43 -9.46 -14.60
C ASP A 273 9.32 -10.48 -15.75
#